data_AF-A0A2P5M0X7-F1
#
_entry.id   AF-A0A2P5M0X7-F1
#
_cell.length_a   1.000
_cell.length_b   1.000
_cell.length_c   1.000
_cell.angle_alpha   90.00
_cell.angle_beta   90.00
_cell.angle_gamma   90.00
#
_symmetry.space_group_name_H-M   'P 1'
#
loop_
_entity.id
_entity.type
_entity.pdbx_description
1 polymer ?
#
loop_
_entity_poly.entity_id
_entity_poly.type
_entity_poly.pdbx_seq_one_letter_code
_entity_poly.pdbx_strand_id
1 'polypeptide(L)'
;MAMVEKSARQRILDAALKILRKEGVSALTQTRVAAAAGLRQSHLTYYFPRKTDLLAATLEASHAQAHKPKRGSIGSDVDPVDAVRALMFERNRMRFFLSVVAQASDQSDIRATLAAHARGVAEQLAPLFGRTADDPDIIAFIDMLRGMGLRLLLESDDKRRAAVDIDALAARFGLRRSPEARL
;
A
#
# COMPACT_ATOMS: atom_id res chain seq x y z
N MET A 1 32.64 5.15 6.49
CA MET A 1 31.23 4.77 6.76
C MET A 1 31.00 3.39 6.15
N ALA A 2 30.71 2.37 6.95
CA ALA A 2 30.41 1.03 6.43
C ALA A 2 29.04 1.04 5.75
N MET A 3 28.97 0.65 4.48
CA MET A 3 27.71 0.38 3.80
C MET A 3 27.02 -0.78 4.52
N VAL A 4 25.88 -0.53 5.18
CA VAL A 4 25.05 -1.62 5.70
C VAL A 4 24.57 -2.45 4.51
N GLU A 5 25.08 -3.67 4.40
CA GLU A 5 24.70 -4.59 3.34
C GLU A 5 23.21 -4.94 3.49
N LYS A 6 22.42 -4.78 2.42
CA LYS A 6 20.99 -5.10 2.46
C LYS A 6 20.81 -6.61 2.64
N SER A 7 20.01 -7.00 3.62
CA SER A 7 19.63 -8.42 3.81
C SER A 7 19.01 -9.01 2.55
N ALA A 8 19.16 -10.32 2.35
CA ALA A 8 18.55 -11.00 1.20
C ALA A 8 17.03 -10.81 1.15
N ARG A 9 16.35 -10.83 2.32
CA ARG A 9 14.92 -10.48 2.43
C ARG A 9 14.62 -9.07 1.89
N GLN A 10 15.43 -8.06 2.25
CA GLN A 10 15.22 -6.71 1.74
C GLN A 10 15.48 -6.60 0.23
N ARG A 11 16.50 -7.31 -0.29
CA ARG A 11 16.75 -7.37 -1.75
C ARG A 11 15.58 -7.98 -2.52
N ILE A 12 14.97 -9.04 -1.97
CA ILE A 12 13.78 -9.67 -2.53
C ILE A 12 12.62 -8.67 -2.58
N LEU A 13 12.34 -7.96 -1.48
CA LEU A 13 11.26 -6.97 -1.42
C LEU A 13 11.50 -5.78 -2.35
N ASP A 14 12.74 -5.29 -2.44
CA ASP A 14 13.10 -4.20 -3.35
C ASP A 14 12.90 -4.61 -4.83
N ALA A 15 13.28 -5.84 -5.18
CA ALA A 15 13.07 -6.41 -6.51
C ALA A 15 11.58 -6.59 -6.81
N ALA A 16 10.81 -7.12 -5.86
CA ALA A 16 9.36 -7.28 -5.94
C ALA A 16 8.65 -5.94 -6.19
N LEU A 17 8.98 -4.90 -5.41
CA LEU A 17 8.42 -3.55 -5.58
C LEU A 17 8.83 -2.89 -6.89
N LYS A 18 10.01 -3.19 -7.42
CA LYS A 18 10.45 -2.72 -8.74
C LYS A 18 9.64 -3.36 -9.87
N ILE A 19 9.46 -4.69 -9.82
CA ILE A 19 8.64 -5.42 -10.79
C ILE A 19 7.20 -4.93 -10.73
N LEU A 20 6.64 -4.83 -9.52
CA LEU A 20 5.27 -4.37 -9.30
C LEU A 20 5.01 -2.99 -9.93
N ARG A 21 5.94 -2.04 -9.75
CA ARG A 21 5.80 -0.68 -10.31
C ARG A 21 5.94 -0.63 -11.83
N LYS A 22 6.81 -1.46 -12.41
CA LYS A 22 7.12 -1.42 -13.85
C LYS A 22 6.20 -2.29 -14.69
N GLU A 23 5.80 -3.44 -14.16
CA GLU A 23 5.16 -4.52 -14.94
C GLU A 23 3.83 -4.97 -14.32
N GLY A 24 3.50 -4.50 -13.11
CA GLY A 24 2.28 -4.88 -12.41
C GLY A 24 2.35 -6.23 -11.70
N VAL A 25 1.24 -6.61 -11.08
CA VAL A 25 1.15 -7.81 -10.23
C VAL A 25 1.30 -9.13 -11.00
N SER A 26 0.92 -9.18 -12.27
CA SER A 26 1.03 -10.40 -13.09
C SER A 26 2.48 -10.85 -13.29
N ALA A 27 3.43 -9.91 -13.34
CA ALA A 27 4.86 -10.20 -13.47
C ALA A 27 5.52 -10.64 -12.14
N LEU A 28 4.80 -10.52 -11.01
CA LEU A 28 5.32 -10.75 -9.67
C LEU A 28 5.32 -12.25 -9.30
N THR A 29 6.22 -12.99 -9.93
CA THR A 29 6.46 -14.43 -9.68
C THR A 29 7.72 -14.65 -8.86
N GLN A 30 7.76 -15.72 -8.06
CA GLN A 30 8.94 -16.06 -7.24
C GLN A 30 10.20 -16.20 -8.12
N THR A 31 10.12 -16.85 -9.27
CA THR A 31 11.26 -17.01 -10.19
C THR A 31 11.77 -15.67 -10.73
N ARG A 32 10.88 -14.77 -11.19
CA ARG A 32 11.29 -13.45 -11.70
C ARG A 32 11.84 -12.57 -10.60
N VAL A 33 11.26 -12.61 -9.40
CA VAL A 33 11.75 -11.84 -8.25
C VAL A 33 13.12 -12.35 -7.80
N ALA A 34 13.34 -13.66 -7.76
CA ALA A 34 14.65 -14.24 -7.44
C ALA A 34 15.72 -13.78 -8.44
N ALA A 35 15.43 -13.89 -9.75
CA ALA A 35 16.32 -13.41 -10.81
C ALA A 35 16.62 -11.91 -10.66
N ALA A 36 15.60 -11.08 -10.43
CA ALA A 36 15.76 -9.64 -10.26
C ALA A 36 16.50 -9.25 -8.96
N ALA A 37 16.46 -10.09 -7.92
CA ALA A 37 17.20 -9.90 -6.67
C ALA A 37 18.64 -10.45 -6.73
N GLY A 38 19.04 -11.08 -7.84
CA GLY A 38 20.34 -11.75 -7.98
C GLY A 38 20.45 -12.99 -7.08
N LEU A 39 19.35 -13.72 -6.89
CA LEU A 39 19.26 -14.88 -6.01
C LEU A 39 18.82 -16.13 -6.80
N ARG A 40 19.23 -17.30 -6.30
CA ARG A 40 18.64 -18.58 -6.73
C ARG A 40 17.21 -18.70 -6.19
N GLN A 41 16.34 -19.38 -6.93
CA GLN A 41 14.94 -19.59 -6.50
C GLN A 41 14.85 -20.25 -5.13
N SER A 42 15.70 -21.24 -4.84
CA SER A 42 15.76 -21.91 -3.53
C SER A 42 16.01 -20.96 -2.35
N HIS A 43 16.81 -19.92 -2.57
CA HIS A 43 17.10 -18.92 -1.55
C HIS A 43 15.92 -17.96 -1.35
N LEU A 44 15.13 -17.67 -2.40
CA LEU A 44 13.89 -16.91 -2.24
C LEU A 44 12.84 -17.72 -1.50
N THR A 45 12.65 -19.00 -1.85
CA THR A 45 11.67 -19.88 -1.20
C THR A 45 11.97 -20.13 0.27
N TYR A 46 13.23 -19.98 0.69
CA TYR A 46 13.59 -19.98 2.12
C TYR A 46 12.94 -18.81 2.87
N TYR A 47 12.89 -17.61 2.28
CA TYR A 47 12.28 -16.42 2.90
C TYR A 47 10.78 -16.32 2.67
N PHE A 48 10.31 -16.76 1.51
CA PHE A 48 8.91 -16.69 1.11
C PHE A 48 8.51 -18.03 0.48
N PRO A 49 8.15 -19.04 1.30
CA PRO A 49 7.80 -20.37 0.82
C PRO A 49 6.66 -20.35 -0.20
N ARG A 50 5.62 -19.55 0.04
CA ARG A 50 4.48 -19.39 -0.85
C ARG A 50 4.56 -18.07 -1.61
N LYS A 51 3.97 -18.04 -2.81
CA LYS A 51 3.80 -16.80 -3.57
C LYS A 51 3.00 -15.78 -2.75
N THR A 52 1.98 -16.23 -2.02
CA THR A 52 1.12 -15.37 -1.20
C THR A 52 1.88 -14.72 -0.05
N ASP A 53 2.88 -15.38 0.54
CA ASP A 53 3.78 -14.78 1.55
C ASP A 53 4.58 -13.61 0.95
N LEU A 54 5.11 -13.79 -0.27
CA LEU A 54 5.82 -12.74 -1.00
C LEU A 54 4.88 -11.57 -1.34
N LEU A 55 3.65 -11.85 -1.78
CA LEU A 55 2.66 -10.83 -2.11
C LEU A 55 2.30 -9.99 -0.87
N ALA A 56 2.01 -10.64 0.25
CA ALA A 56 1.65 -9.98 1.50
C ALA A 56 2.80 -9.10 2.03
N ALA A 57 4.02 -9.62 2.07
CA ALA A 57 5.19 -8.84 2.50
C ALA A 57 5.51 -7.69 1.53
N THR A 58 5.26 -7.87 0.23
CA THR A 58 5.42 -6.79 -0.76
C THR A 58 4.37 -5.70 -0.58
N LEU A 59 3.13 -6.07 -0.20
CA LEU A 59 2.08 -5.12 0.16
C LEU A 59 2.50 -4.26 1.35
N GLU A 60 2.94 -4.87 2.45
CA GLU A 60 3.46 -4.12 3.61
C GLU A 60 4.61 -3.18 3.23
N ALA A 61 5.58 -3.67 2.46
CA ALA A 61 6.73 -2.88 2.04
C ALA A 61 6.35 -1.72 1.10
N SER A 62 5.33 -1.89 0.26
CA SER A 62 4.81 -0.87 -0.65
C SER A 62 4.19 0.32 0.09
N HIS A 63 3.58 0.04 1.24
CA HIS A 63 3.07 1.06 2.15
C HIS A 63 4.23 1.76 2.85
N ALA A 64 5.11 1.02 3.51
CA ALA A 64 6.27 1.60 4.20
C ALA A 64 7.13 2.50 3.29
N GLN A 65 7.27 2.19 1.99
CA GLN A 65 7.96 3.07 1.03
C GLN A 65 7.16 4.31 0.60
N ALA A 66 5.83 4.24 0.57
CA ALA A 66 4.99 5.42 0.32
C ALA A 66 5.12 6.46 1.45
N HIS A 67 5.46 6.02 2.66
CA HIS A 67 5.58 6.87 3.85
C HIS A 67 7.01 7.28 4.21
N LYS A 68 8.05 6.77 3.53
CA LYS A 68 9.40 7.25 3.77
C LYS A 68 9.54 8.66 3.19
N PRO A 69 9.90 9.68 4.00
CA PRO A 69 10.27 10.98 3.46
C PRO A 69 11.34 10.77 2.40
N LYS A 70 11.18 11.35 1.21
CA LYS A 70 12.23 11.29 0.19
C LYS A 70 13.49 11.91 0.83
N ARG A 71 14.55 11.11 1.01
CA ARG A 71 15.83 11.59 1.58
C ARG A 71 16.24 12.87 0.84
N GLY A 72 16.21 14.01 1.55
CA GLY A 72 16.39 15.36 1.00
C GLY A 72 15.25 16.34 1.28
N SER A 73 14.06 15.88 1.71
CA SER A 73 12.98 16.78 2.14
C SER A 73 13.08 17.06 3.64
N ILE A 74 13.81 18.11 4.01
CA ILE A 74 13.56 18.78 5.30
C ILE A 74 12.22 19.49 5.12
N GLY A 75 11.18 19.00 5.82
CA GLY A 75 9.78 19.36 5.56
C GLY A 75 9.21 18.60 4.36
N SER A 76 8.57 17.46 4.60
CA SER A 76 7.73 16.83 3.56
C SER A 76 6.46 17.66 3.40
N ASP A 77 6.51 18.65 2.50
CA ASP A 77 5.39 19.53 2.11
C ASP A 77 4.33 18.80 1.26
N VAL A 78 4.22 17.47 1.42
CA VAL A 78 3.21 16.67 0.71
C VAL A 78 1.97 16.69 1.57
N ASP A 79 0.89 17.28 1.05
CA ASP A 79 -0.41 17.27 1.70
C ASP A 79 -0.77 15.80 2.05
N PRO A 80 -1.08 15.49 3.33
CA PRO A 80 -1.55 14.18 3.72
C PRO A 80 -2.69 13.61 2.86
N VAL A 81 -3.56 14.47 2.34
CA VAL A 81 -4.61 14.07 1.41
C VAL A 81 -4.07 13.64 0.05
N ASP A 82 -2.99 14.25 -0.44
CA ASP A 82 -2.31 13.79 -1.65
C ASP A 82 -1.62 12.44 -1.43
N ALA A 83 -1.06 12.22 -0.23
CA ALA A 83 -0.52 10.91 0.14
C ALA A 83 -1.61 9.83 0.15
N VAL A 84 -2.79 10.12 0.72
CA VAL A 84 -3.96 9.24 0.68
C VAL A 84 -4.43 9.01 -0.75
N ARG A 85 -4.44 10.06 -1.59
CA ARG A 85 -4.82 9.95 -3.00
C ARG A 85 -3.88 9.02 -3.77
N ALA A 86 -2.57 9.16 -3.57
CA ALA A 86 -1.56 8.28 -4.17
C ALA A 86 -1.66 6.85 -3.64
N LEU A 87 -2.11 6.66 -2.40
CA LEU A 87 -2.29 5.35 -1.80
C LEU A 87 -3.52 4.62 -2.35
N MET A 88 -4.66 5.31 -2.40
CA MET A 88 -5.97 4.72 -2.68
C MET A 88 -6.34 4.68 -4.16
N PHE A 89 -5.87 5.64 -4.95
CA PHE A 89 -6.34 5.80 -6.33
C PHE A 89 -5.30 5.42 -7.38
N GLU A 90 -4.09 5.01 -7.00
CA GLU A 90 -3.13 4.48 -7.97
C GLU A 90 -3.58 3.13 -8.54
N ARG A 91 -3.80 3.09 -9.86
CA ARG A 91 -4.38 1.94 -10.56
C ARG A 91 -3.60 0.64 -10.28
N ASN A 92 -2.28 0.71 -10.36
CA ASN A 92 -1.42 -0.45 -10.12
C ASN A 92 -1.42 -0.88 -8.65
N ARG A 93 -1.58 0.06 -7.70
CA ARG A 93 -1.70 -0.25 -6.27
C ARG A 93 -3.03 -0.93 -5.97
N MET A 94 -4.15 -0.42 -6.49
CA MET A 94 -5.46 -1.03 -6.29
C MET A 94 -5.53 -2.44 -6.92
N ARG A 95 -5.04 -2.60 -8.16
CA ARG A 95 -4.93 -3.93 -8.80
C ARG A 95 -4.10 -4.90 -7.97
N PHE A 96 -3.02 -4.42 -7.38
CA PHE A 96 -2.17 -5.25 -6.52
C PHE A 96 -2.91 -5.67 -5.25
N PHE A 97 -3.48 -4.72 -4.52
CA PHE A 97 -4.26 -4.98 -3.31
C PHE A 97 -5.35 -6.04 -3.55
N LEU A 98 -6.18 -5.84 -4.58
CA LEU A 98 -7.24 -6.80 -4.95
C LEU A 98 -6.68 -8.18 -5.32
N SER A 99 -5.54 -8.22 -6.00
CA SER A 99 -4.88 -9.48 -6.35
C SER A 99 -4.37 -10.23 -5.11
N VAL A 100 -3.87 -9.53 -4.08
CA VAL A 100 -3.50 -10.16 -2.81
C VAL A 100 -4.73 -10.66 -2.08
N VAL A 101 -5.78 -9.84 -1.96
CA VAL A 101 -7.04 -10.24 -1.30
C VAL A 101 -7.65 -11.48 -1.98
N ALA A 102 -7.72 -11.50 -3.30
CA ALA A 102 -8.27 -12.63 -4.06
C ALA A 102 -7.45 -13.91 -3.93
N GLN A 103 -6.11 -13.82 -3.82
CA GLN A 103 -5.24 -15.00 -3.72
C GLN A 103 -5.06 -15.51 -2.28
N ALA A 104 -5.34 -14.68 -1.27
CA ALA A 104 -4.95 -14.97 0.10
C ALA A 104 -6.07 -14.89 1.15
N SER A 105 -7.29 -14.50 0.78
CA SER A 105 -8.41 -14.40 1.72
C SER A 105 -8.80 -15.73 2.39
N ASP A 106 -8.56 -16.86 1.72
CA ASP A 106 -8.82 -18.21 2.25
C ASP A 106 -7.68 -18.74 3.14
N GLN A 107 -6.54 -18.05 3.21
CA GLN A 107 -5.38 -18.45 4.03
C GLN A 107 -5.41 -17.69 5.36
N SER A 108 -5.65 -18.39 6.46
CA SER A 108 -5.88 -17.78 7.79
C SER A 108 -4.66 -17.00 8.32
N ASP A 109 -3.46 -17.46 8.03
CA ASP A 109 -2.18 -16.82 8.36
C ASP A 109 -1.99 -15.50 7.59
N ILE A 110 -2.31 -15.49 6.30
CA ILE A 110 -2.17 -14.29 5.46
C ILE A 110 -3.31 -13.30 5.68
N ARG A 111 -4.50 -13.80 6.05
CA ARG A 111 -5.63 -12.95 6.44
C ARG A 111 -5.25 -12.04 7.62
N ALA A 112 -4.45 -12.52 8.57
CA ALA A 112 -3.95 -11.70 9.67
C ALA A 112 -3.01 -10.58 9.16
N THR A 113 -2.12 -10.90 8.21
CA THR A 113 -1.25 -9.91 7.56
C THR A 113 -2.06 -8.87 6.77
N LEU A 114 -3.09 -9.29 6.05
CA LEU A 114 -4.01 -8.40 5.34
C LEU A 114 -4.82 -7.52 6.30
N ALA A 115 -5.26 -8.06 7.44
CA ALA A 115 -5.96 -7.30 8.46
C ALA A 115 -5.03 -6.27 9.13
N ALA A 116 -3.79 -6.66 9.46
CA ALA A 116 -2.77 -5.75 9.96
C ALA A 116 -2.46 -4.65 8.95
N HIS A 117 -2.41 -5.00 7.67
CA HIS A 117 -2.27 -4.03 6.58
C HIS A 117 -3.44 -3.03 6.53
N ALA A 118 -4.68 -3.51 6.60
CA ALA A 118 -5.86 -2.66 6.62
C ALA A 118 -5.90 -1.73 7.84
N ARG A 119 -5.48 -2.25 9.02
CA ARG A 119 -5.32 -1.46 10.25
C ARG A 119 -4.26 -0.38 10.11
N GLY A 120 -3.12 -0.69 9.49
CA GLY A 120 -2.04 0.28 9.29
C GLY A 120 -2.45 1.48 8.43
N VAL A 121 -3.38 1.30 7.48
CA VAL A 121 -3.97 2.42 6.73
C VAL A 121 -4.81 3.31 7.67
N ALA A 122 -5.62 2.72 8.55
CA ALA A 122 -6.44 3.46 9.50
C ALA A 122 -5.57 4.20 10.53
N GLU A 123 -4.50 3.58 11.02
CA GLU A 123 -3.53 4.19 11.94
C GLU A 123 -2.85 5.43 11.36
N GLN A 124 -2.68 5.48 10.03
CA GLN A 124 -2.13 6.64 9.34
C GLN A 124 -3.16 7.71 9.05
N LEU A 125 -4.37 7.30 8.68
CA LEU A 125 -5.42 8.21 8.24
C LEU A 125 -6.12 8.89 9.42
N ALA A 126 -6.38 8.15 10.50
CA ALA A 126 -7.16 8.63 11.63
C ALA A 126 -6.61 9.90 12.30
N PRO A 127 -5.27 10.03 12.53
CA PRO A 127 -4.71 11.25 13.11
C PRO A 127 -4.97 12.51 12.29
N LEU A 128 -5.12 12.39 10.97
CA LEU A 128 -5.44 13.52 10.09
C LEU A 128 -6.78 14.16 10.42
N PHE A 129 -7.68 13.40 11.02
CA PHE A 129 -9.02 13.81 11.41
C PHE A 129 -9.18 13.91 12.94
N GLY A 130 -8.08 13.80 13.71
CA GLY A 130 -8.11 13.77 15.16
C GLY A 130 -8.86 12.56 15.74
N ARG A 131 -8.89 11.44 14.99
CA ARG A 131 -9.58 10.19 15.36
C ARG A 131 -8.59 9.08 15.67
N THR A 132 -9.12 7.92 16.07
CA THR A 132 -8.34 6.68 16.28
C THR A 132 -8.59 5.68 15.15
N ALA A 133 -7.67 4.73 14.98
CA ALA A 133 -7.75 3.74 13.90
C ALA A 133 -8.97 2.81 14.00
N ASP A 134 -9.49 2.61 15.21
CA ASP A 134 -10.65 1.77 15.50
C ASP A 134 -11.98 2.57 15.42
N ASP A 135 -11.94 3.86 15.06
CA ASP A 135 -13.14 4.70 14.87
C ASP A 135 -13.95 4.18 13.66
N PRO A 136 -15.24 3.82 13.83
CA PRO A 136 -16.07 3.27 12.76
C PRO A 136 -16.22 4.22 11.56
N ASP A 137 -16.17 5.54 11.77
CA ASP A 137 -16.27 6.51 10.69
C ASP A 137 -15.00 6.54 9.83
N ILE A 138 -13.83 6.31 10.45
CA ILE A 138 -12.56 6.13 9.73
C ILE A 138 -12.59 4.86 8.89
N ILE A 139 -13.07 3.75 9.45
CA ILE A 139 -13.18 2.47 8.74
C ILE A 139 -14.13 2.62 7.55
N ALA A 140 -15.30 3.20 7.75
CA ALA A 140 -16.29 3.45 6.70
C ALA A 140 -15.73 4.37 5.60
N PHE A 141 -14.99 5.41 5.96
CA PHE A 141 -14.34 6.30 5.00
C PHE A 141 -13.27 5.58 4.17
N ILE A 142 -12.44 4.74 4.78
CA ILE A 142 -11.44 3.93 4.06
C ILE A 142 -12.13 2.96 3.08
N ASP A 143 -13.20 2.30 3.51
CA ASP A 143 -13.94 1.37 2.65
C ASP A 143 -14.60 2.10 1.48
N MET A 144 -15.10 3.32 1.70
CA MET A 144 -15.59 4.19 0.64
C MET A 144 -14.47 4.57 -0.37
N LEU A 145 -13.28 4.93 0.10
CA LEU A 145 -12.11 5.21 -0.76
C LEU A 145 -11.70 3.98 -1.58
N ARG A 146 -11.68 2.79 -0.96
CA ARG A 146 -11.40 1.51 -1.64
C ARG A 146 -12.44 1.19 -2.71
N GLY A 147 -13.72 1.36 -2.40
CA GLY A 147 -14.81 1.17 -3.35
C GLY A 147 -14.68 2.10 -4.57
N MET A 148 -14.26 3.34 -4.36
CA MET A 148 -13.95 4.27 -5.46
C MET A 148 -12.74 3.83 -6.27
N GLY A 149 -11.64 3.45 -5.63
CA GLY A 149 -10.45 2.95 -6.32
C GLY A 149 -10.75 1.70 -7.16
N LEU A 150 -11.57 0.77 -6.64
CA LEU A 150 -12.06 -0.39 -7.40
C LEU A 150 -12.87 0.05 -8.62
N ARG A 151 -13.83 0.96 -8.45
CA ARG A 151 -14.67 1.46 -9.56
C ARG A 151 -13.83 2.12 -10.66
N LEU A 152 -12.80 2.88 -10.30
CA LEU A 152 -11.86 3.49 -11.25
C LEU A 152 -11.03 2.46 -12.03
N LEU A 153 -10.94 1.19 -11.59
CA LEU A 153 -10.35 0.13 -12.42
C LEU A 153 -11.27 -0.31 -13.57
N LEU A 154 -12.58 -0.11 -13.42
CA LEU A 154 -13.60 -0.49 -14.41
C LEU A 154 -13.85 0.64 -15.41
N GLU A 155 -13.64 1.88 -14.98
CA GLU A 155 -13.79 3.07 -15.80
C GLU A 155 -12.49 3.35 -16.61
N SER A 156 -12.66 3.85 -17.83
CA SER A 156 -11.57 4.24 -18.74
C SER A 156 -11.26 5.74 -18.71
N ASP A 157 -12.04 6.54 -17.97
CA ASP A 157 -11.89 8.00 -17.89
C ASP A 157 -11.15 8.43 -16.61
N ASP A 158 -9.86 8.78 -16.78
CA ASP A 158 -9.00 9.26 -15.69
C ASP A 158 -9.46 10.59 -15.07
N LYS A 159 -10.36 11.35 -15.73
CA LYS A 159 -10.80 12.68 -15.24
C LYS A 159 -11.54 12.63 -13.91
N ARG A 160 -12.30 11.55 -13.63
CA ARG A 160 -13.01 11.39 -12.35
C ARG A 160 -12.07 11.18 -11.17
N ARG A 161 -10.88 10.61 -11.41
CA ARG A 161 -9.85 10.41 -10.36
C ARG A 161 -9.33 11.73 -9.82
N ALA A 162 -9.11 12.71 -10.70
CA ALA A 162 -8.65 14.04 -10.33
C ALA A 162 -9.72 14.83 -9.55
N ALA A 163 -10.99 14.63 -9.90
CA ALA A 163 -12.12 15.37 -9.35
C ALA A 163 -12.58 14.92 -7.94
N VAL A 164 -12.03 13.83 -7.37
CA VAL A 164 -12.41 13.40 -6.01
C VAL A 164 -11.91 14.43 -5.00
N ASP A 165 -12.83 15.16 -4.37
CA ASP A 165 -12.55 15.98 -3.20
C ASP A 165 -12.59 15.08 -1.95
N ILE A 166 -11.40 14.76 -1.42
CA ILE A 166 -11.24 13.84 -0.28
C ILE A 166 -11.76 14.49 1.01
N ASP A 167 -11.65 15.80 1.16
CA ASP A 167 -12.10 16.51 2.36
C ASP A 167 -13.62 16.64 2.39
N ALA A 168 -14.23 17.02 1.26
CA ALA A 168 -15.69 17.02 1.14
C ALA A 168 -16.28 15.62 1.33
N LEU A 169 -15.58 14.58 0.86
CA LEU A 169 -15.97 13.20 1.08
C LEU A 169 -15.84 12.81 2.57
N ALA A 170 -14.71 13.12 3.22
CA ALA A 170 -14.48 12.85 4.63
C ALA A 170 -15.55 13.52 5.51
N ALA A 171 -15.95 14.75 5.16
CA ALA A 171 -16.99 15.49 5.88
C ALA A 171 -18.35 14.76 5.89
N ARG A 172 -18.65 13.91 4.89
CA ARG A 172 -19.87 13.08 4.87
C ARG A 172 -19.89 12.00 5.94
N PHE A 173 -18.72 11.66 6.49
CA PHE A 173 -18.54 10.73 7.60
C PHE A 173 -18.30 11.48 8.92
N GLY A 174 -18.56 12.79 8.99
CA GLY A 174 -18.28 13.60 10.19
C GLY A 174 -16.78 13.81 10.46
N LEU A 175 -15.91 13.51 9.49
CA LEU A 175 -14.48 13.68 9.60
C LEU A 175 -14.09 15.06 9.07
N ARG A 176 -13.40 15.85 9.90
CA ARG A 176 -12.84 17.16 9.52
C ARG A 176 -11.35 17.14 9.81
N ARG A 177 -10.53 17.69 8.90
CA ARG A 177 -9.09 17.75 9.12
C ARG A 177 -8.79 18.44 10.45
N SER A 178 -7.92 17.84 11.24
CA SER A 178 -7.36 18.51 12.40
C SER A 178 -6.44 19.65 11.93
N PRO A 179 -6.57 20.87 12.45
CA PRO A 179 -5.68 22.00 12.13
C PRO A 179 -4.19 21.70 12.42
N GLU A 180 -3.93 20.70 13.26
CA GLU A 180 -2.60 20.33 13.76
C GLU A 180 -2.01 19.10 13.04
N ALA A 181 -2.76 18.46 12.13
CA ALA A 181 -2.31 17.24 11.46
C ALA A 181 -1.20 17.52 10.44
N ARG A 182 0.03 17.09 10.75
CA ARG A 182 1.13 16.92 9.79
C ARG A 182 1.53 15.44 9.77
N LEU A 183 1.82 14.90 8.59
CA LEU A 183 2.50 13.60 8.43
C LEU A 183 4.01 13.77 8.61
#